data_AF-A0A3B8WC32-F1
#
_entry.id   AF-A0A3B8WC32-F1
#
_cell.length_a   1.000
_cell.length_b   1.000
_cell.length_c   1.000
_cell.angle_alpha   90.00
_cell.angle_beta   90.00
_cell.angle_gamma   90.00
#
_symmetry.space_group_name_H-M   'P 1'
#
loop_
_entity.id
_entity.type
_entity.pdbx_description
1 polymer ?
#
loop_
_entity_poly.entity_id
_entity_poly.type
_entity_poly.pdbx_seq_one_letter_code
_entity_poly.pdbx_strand_id
1 'polypeptide(L)'
;GKKEGCYLLERFENGSYLLNTKYGDSNKSFSYHLYLKQVLEQAVAENQVQRYHFTLLRNLYEKTASFLGYPRWSELLPGDQQAYLNRIIQFSSHSTLSNDTVTEPTEPEKQTVKLLLNHLKNEYGFWKQVEAND
;
A
#
# COMPACT_ATOMS: atom_id res chain seq x y z
N GLY A 1 -10.73 -24.15 16.65
CA GLY A 1 -10.97 -23.58 15.31
C GLY A 1 -9.74 -23.83 14.45
N LYS A 2 -9.91 -24.39 13.24
CA LYS A 2 -8.80 -24.58 12.30
C LYS A 2 -8.19 -23.22 11.98
N LYS A 3 -6.88 -23.06 12.19
CA LYS A 3 -6.14 -21.88 11.71
C LYS A 3 -6.00 -22.03 10.19
N GLU A 4 -6.66 -21.16 9.42
CA GLU A 4 -6.48 -21.12 7.98
C GLU A 4 -5.06 -20.65 7.66
N GLY A 5 -4.28 -21.52 7.02
CA GLY A 5 -2.91 -21.23 6.59
C GLY A 5 -2.91 -20.39 5.29
N CYS A 6 -1.99 -19.43 5.17
CA CYS A 6 -1.76 -18.73 3.91
C CYS A 6 -0.72 -19.51 3.12
N TYR A 7 -0.97 -19.68 1.82
CA TYR A 7 -0.05 -20.33 0.92
C TYR A 7 0.77 -19.26 0.20
N LEU A 8 2.07 -19.23 0.49
CA LEU A 8 3.03 -18.40 -0.22
C LEU A 8 3.71 -19.26 -1.29
N LEU A 9 3.59 -18.85 -2.55
CA LEU A 9 4.28 -19.51 -3.66
C LEU A 9 5.61 -18.79 -3.92
N GLU A 10 6.71 -19.37 -3.44
CA GLU A 10 8.06 -18.88 -3.70
C GLU A 10 8.54 -19.46 -5.03
N ARG A 11 9.15 -18.64 -5.89
CA ARG A 11 9.76 -19.08 -7.15
C ARG A 11 11.28 -19.07 -7.01
N PHE A 12 11.92 -20.17 -7.37
CA PHE A 12 13.38 -20.28 -7.42
C PHE A 12 13.92 -19.88 -8.79
N GLU A 13 15.22 -19.52 -8.84
CA GLU A 13 15.92 -19.13 -10.08
C GLU A 13 15.90 -20.22 -11.16
N ASN A 14 15.83 -21.49 -10.75
CA ASN A 14 15.72 -22.64 -11.66
C ASN A 14 14.29 -22.85 -12.21
N GLY A 15 13.35 -21.95 -11.91
CA GLY A 15 11.97 -22.02 -12.37
C GLY A 15 11.05 -22.95 -11.57
N SER A 16 11.55 -23.60 -10.52
CA SER A 16 10.69 -24.38 -9.62
C SER A 16 9.98 -23.49 -8.60
N TYR A 17 8.91 -24.02 -8.01
CA TYR A 17 8.10 -23.31 -7.02
C TYR A 17 8.02 -24.08 -5.71
N LEU A 18 8.04 -23.36 -4.60
CA LEU A 18 7.77 -23.89 -3.27
C LEU A 18 6.49 -23.28 -2.72
N LEU A 19 5.52 -24.13 -2.44
CA LEU A 19 4.30 -23.73 -1.76
C LEU A 19 4.52 -23.83 -0.25
N ASN A 20 4.76 -22.68 0.38
CA ASN A 20 4.97 -22.58 1.81
C ASN A 20 3.66 -22.24 2.52
N THR A 21 3.25 -23.08 3.47
CA THR A 21 2.13 -22.77 4.36
C THR A 21 2.65 -21.95 5.54
N LYS A 22 2.25 -20.68 5.62
CA LYS A 22 2.52 -19.83 6.79
C LYS A 22 1.33 -19.95 7.76
N TYR A 23 1.65 -20.12 9.03
CA TYR A 23 0.67 -20.16 10.13
C TYR A 23 0.95 -19.00 11.08
N GLY A 24 -0.08 -18.22 11.44
CA GLY A 24 0.04 -17.15 12.43
C GLY A 24 -0.43 -15.79 11.89
N ASP A 25 -0.11 -14.72 12.63
CA ASP A 25 -0.56 -13.35 12.33
C ASP A 25 0.00 -12.81 11.00
N SER A 26 1.04 -13.46 10.47
CA SER A 26 1.55 -13.25 9.11
C SER A 26 0.47 -13.41 8.03
N ASN A 27 -0.50 -14.32 8.24
CA ASN A 27 -1.63 -14.53 7.31
C ASN A 27 -2.55 -13.31 7.28
N LYS A 28 -2.80 -12.70 8.44
CA LYS A 28 -3.58 -11.46 8.52
C LYS A 28 -2.80 -10.30 7.93
N SER A 29 -1.50 -10.20 8.24
CA SER A 29 -0.64 -9.14 7.73
C SER A 29 -0.58 -9.14 6.19
N PHE A 30 -0.29 -10.28 5.56
CA PHE A 30 -0.17 -10.37 4.11
C PHE A 30 -1.50 -10.11 3.38
N SER A 31 -2.58 -10.79 3.79
CA SER A 31 -3.91 -10.57 3.21
C SER A 31 -4.41 -9.14 3.44
N TYR A 32 -4.04 -8.50 4.55
CA TYR A 32 -4.35 -7.11 4.83
C TYR A 32 -3.64 -6.16 3.85
N HIS A 33 -2.35 -6.35 3.55
CA HIS A 33 -1.64 -5.49 2.59
C HIS A 33 -2.21 -5.63 1.18
N LEU A 34 -2.57 -6.85 0.77
CA LEU A 34 -3.26 -7.11 -0.50
C LEU A 34 -4.62 -6.39 -0.55
N TYR A 35 -5.39 -6.46 0.53
CA TYR A 35 -6.67 -5.77 0.65
C TYR A 35 -6.49 -4.24 0.56
N LEU A 36 -5.55 -3.65 1.31
CA LEU A 36 -5.26 -2.22 1.26
C LEU A 36 -4.94 -1.75 -0.15
N LYS A 37 -4.09 -2.52 -0.85
CA LYS A 37 -3.75 -2.27 -2.25
C LYS A 37 -4.98 -2.31 -3.14
N GLN A 38 -5.81 -3.36 -3.05
CA GLN A 38 -6.99 -3.52 -3.89
C GLN A 38 -7.98 -2.35 -3.70
N VAL A 39 -8.21 -1.93 -2.45
CA VAL A 39 -9.08 -0.79 -2.14
C VAL A 39 -8.53 0.49 -2.79
N LEU A 40 -7.23 0.75 -2.68
CA LEU A 40 -6.60 1.92 -3.31
C LEU A 40 -6.63 1.87 -4.83
N GLU A 41 -6.39 0.71 -5.44
CA GLU A 41 -6.45 0.53 -6.89
C GLU A 41 -7.85 0.80 -7.42
N GLN A 42 -8.88 0.28 -6.77
CA GLN A 42 -10.27 0.53 -7.15
C GLN A 42 -10.62 2.02 -7.04
N ALA A 43 -10.28 2.64 -5.90
CA ALA A 43 -10.57 4.06 -5.68
C ALA A 43 -9.87 4.97 -6.70
N VAL A 44 -8.64 4.64 -7.08
CA VAL A 44 -7.90 5.36 -8.13
C VAL A 44 -8.51 5.12 -9.51
N ALA A 45 -8.92 3.89 -9.84
CA ALA A 45 -9.51 3.55 -11.12
C ALA A 45 -10.87 4.23 -11.35
N GLU A 46 -11.69 4.33 -10.29
CA GLU A 46 -13.02 4.94 -10.33
C GLU A 46 -13.01 6.46 -10.04
N ASN A 47 -11.84 7.04 -9.79
CA ASN A 47 -11.65 8.42 -9.30
C ASN A 47 -12.44 8.74 -8.01
N GLN A 48 -12.64 7.74 -7.16
CA GLN A 48 -13.37 7.78 -5.87
C GLN A 48 -12.42 7.85 -4.66
N VAL A 49 -11.25 8.47 -4.83
CA VAL A 49 -10.31 8.66 -3.72
C VAL A 49 -10.89 9.63 -2.68
N GLN A 50 -11.23 9.07 -1.52
CA GLN A 50 -11.66 9.75 -0.31
C GLN A 50 -10.53 9.87 0.73
N ARG A 51 -10.71 10.71 1.74
CA ARG A 51 -9.73 10.98 2.82
C ARG A 51 -9.13 9.73 3.45
N TYR A 52 -9.94 8.71 3.76
CA TYR A 52 -9.44 7.52 4.45
C TYR A 52 -8.41 6.73 3.62
N HIS A 53 -8.42 6.86 2.30
CA HIS A 53 -7.43 6.24 1.41
C HIS A 53 -6.00 6.75 1.67
N PHE A 54 -5.84 7.99 2.15
CA PHE A 54 -4.51 8.49 2.53
C PHE A 54 -3.93 7.73 3.71
N THR A 55 -4.78 7.33 4.66
CA THR A 55 -4.37 6.46 5.78
C THR A 55 -3.97 5.08 5.26
N LEU A 56 -4.72 4.50 4.32
CA LEU A 56 -4.38 3.19 3.74
C LEU A 56 -3.05 3.25 2.97
N LEU A 57 -2.84 4.32 2.19
CA LEU A 57 -1.61 4.55 1.44
C LEU A 57 -0.42 4.69 2.40
N ARG A 58 -0.55 5.49 3.46
CA ARG A 58 0.46 5.62 4.51
C ARG A 58 0.81 4.26 5.12
N ASN A 59 -0.18 3.46 5.46
CA ASN A 59 0.03 2.12 6.01
C ASN A 59 0.85 1.24 5.06
N LEU A 60 0.59 1.31 3.75
CA LEU A 60 1.42 0.58 2.77
C LEU A 60 2.87 1.07 2.78
N TYR A 61 3.11 2.38 2.77
CA TYR A 61 4.48 2.93 2.86
C TYR A 61 5.19 2.52 4.15
N GLU A 62 4.52 2.58 5.30
CA GLU A 62 5.07 2.16 6.60
C GLU A 62 5.47 0.68 6.61
N LYS A 63 4.64 -0.18 6.03
CA LYS A 63 4.91 -1.61 5.95
C LYS A 63 6.04 -1.92 4.97
N THR A 64 6.07 -1.22 3.84
CA THR A 64 7.15 -1.32 2.85
C THR A 64 8.49 -0.90 3.47
N ALA A 65 8.52 0.23 4.18
CA ALA A 65 9.71 0.73 4.84
C ALA A 65 10.21 -0.22 5.94
N SER A 66 9.30 -0.72 6.77
CA SER A 66 9.62 -1.72 7.78
C SER A 66 10.17 -3.01 7.18
N PHE A 67 9.66 -3.45 6.03
CA PHE A 67 10.13 -4.65 5.34
C PHE A 67 11.53 -4.45 4.75
N LEU A 68 11.80 -3.28 4.18
CA LEU A 68 13.08 -2.93 3.55
C LEU A 68 14.14 -2.44 4.55
N GLY A 69 13.79 -2.29 5.83
CA GLY A 69 14.71 -1.85 6.89
C GLY A 69 14.93 -0.34 6.98
N TYR A 70 14.04 0.47 6.43
CA TYR A 70 14.12 1.93 6.51
C TYR A 70 13.61 2.41 7.89
N PRO A 71 14.31 3.36 8.54
CA PRO A 71 13.92 3.90 9.84
C PRO A 71 12.66 4.78 9.76
N ARG A 72 12.37 5.38 8.59
CA ARG A 72 11.19 6.20 8.35
C ARG A 72 10.60 5.91 6.99
N TRP A 73 9.29 5.79 6.92
CA TRP A 73 8.59 5.51 5.67
C TRP A 73 8.66 6.64 4.65
N SER A 74 8.82 7.89 5.10
CA SER A 74 8.96 9.05 4.23
C SER A 74 10.21 8.99 3.37
N GLU A 75 11.22 8.23 3.78
CA GLU A 75 12.46 8.03 3.01
C GLU A 75 12.23 7.21 1.73
N LEU A 76 11.10 6.49 1.65
CA LEU A 76 10.66 5.82 0.43
C LEU A 76 9.90 6.76 -0.52
N LEU A 77 9.57 7.98 -0.15
CA LEU A 77 8.78 8.86 -1.04
C LEU A 77 9.63 9.30 -2.24
N PRO A 78 9.02 9.44 -3.44
CA PRO A 78 9.72 9.95 -4.61
C PRO A 78 9.84 11.48 -4.56
N GLY A 79 10.85 12.02 -5.25
CA GLY A 79 10.97 13.46 -5.51
C GLY A 79 10.98 14.32 -4.25
N ASP A 80 10.09 15.32 -4.18
CA ASP A 80 9.91 16.18 -3.00
C ASP A 80 9.20 15.41 -1.87
N GLN A 81 10.01 14.66 -1.11
CA GLN A 81 9.55 13.82 -0.01
C GLN A 81 8.79 14.61 1.05
N GLN A 82 9.20 15.85 1.34
CA GLN A 82 8.59 16.66 2.39
C GLN A 82 7.19 17.12 1.99
N ALA A 83 6.99 17.51 0.72
CA ALA A 83 5.68 17.89 0.21
C ALA A 83 4.67 16.72 0.30
N TYR A 84 5.08 15.52 -0.15
CA TYR A 84 4.24 14.34 -0.08
C TYR A 84 3.97 13.90 1.36
N LEU A 85 4.99 13.91 2.21
CA LEU A 85 4.86 13.58 3.63
C LEU A 85 3.81 14.47 4.31
N ASN A 86 3.93 15.79 4.14
CA ASN A 86 3.01 16.76 4.72
C ASN A 86 1.58 16.53 4.25
N ARG A 87 1.38 16.29 2.95
CA ARG A 87 0.06 16.01 2.38
C ARG A 87 -0.55 14.73 2.96
N ILE A 88 0.21 13.64 3.03
CA ILE A 88 -0.28 12.37 3.58
C ILE A 88 -0.62 12.51 5.06
N ILE A 89 0.21 13.20 5.85
CA ILE A 89 -0.05 13.44 7.28
C ILE A 89 -1.32 14.27 7.46
N GLN A 90 -1.52 15.31 6.65
CA GLN A 90 -2.73 16.14 6.71
C GLN A 90 -4.01 15.30 6.61
N PHE A 91 -4.08 14.38 5.63
CA PHE A 91 -5.27 13.55 5.43
C PHE A 91 -5.36 12.33 6.35
N SER A 92 -4.21 11.79 6.80
CA SER A 92 -4.17 10.62 7.70
C SER A 92 -4.25 10.98 9.19
N SER A 93 -4.07 12.24 9.57
CA SER A 93 -4.20 12.69 10.95
C SER A 93 -5.67 12.69 11.39
N HIS A 94 -5.92 12.07 12.55
CA HIS A 94 -7.14 12.27 13.32
C HIS A 94 -7.04 13.62 14.04
N SER A 95 -7.23 14.72 13.32
CA SER A 95 -7.55 15.97 13.99
C SER A 95 -8.91 15.79 14.65
N THR A 96 -8.93 15.75 15.98
CA THR A 96 -10.12 15.79 16.85
C THR A 96 -10.94 17.08 16.71
N LEU A 97 -10.60 17.95 15.75
CA LEU A 97 -11.36 19.14 15.41
C LEU A 97 -12.45 18.78 14.41
N SER A 98 -13.65 18.66 14.96
CA SER A 98 -14.97 18.83 14.34
C SER A 98 -15.23 18.12 12.99
N ASN A 99 -16.23 17.24 13.05
CA ASN A 99 -16.93 16.62 11.91
C ASN A 99 -17.46 17.60 10.83
N ASP A 100 -17.32 18.92 11.01
CA ASP A 100 -17.88 19.95 10.12
C ASP A 100 -16.97 20.38 8.96
N THR A 101 -15.73 19.87 8.88
CA THR A 101 -14.81 20.21 7.76
C THR A 101 -14.12 18.98 7.16
N VAL A 102 -14.88 17.91 6.90
CA VAL A 102 -14.38 16.81 6.05
C VAL A 102 -14.32 17.31 4.62
N THR A 103 -13.19 17.95 4.26
CA THR A 103 -12.94 18.38 2.89
C THR A 103 -12.60 17.14 2.06
N GLU A 104 -13.44 16.85 1.07
CA GLU A 104 -13.17 15.82 0.07
C GLU A 104 -11.84 16.13 -0.66
N PRO A 105 -11.01 15.12 -0.95
CA PRO A 105 -9.79 15.33 -1.71
C PRO A 105 -10.10 15.97 -3.07
N THR A 106 -9.43 17.09 -3.33
CA THR A 106 -9.38 17.77 -4.62
C THR A 106 -8.75 16.86 -5.68
N GLU A 107 -9.01 17.13 -6.96
CA GLU A 107 -8.45 16.33 -8.05
C GLU A 107 -6.91 16.19 -7.99
N PRO A 108 -6.11 17.24 -7.71
CA PRO A 108 -4.65 17.10 -7.52
C PRO A 108 -4.27 16.16 -6.36
N GLU A 109 -5.07 16.11 -5.30
CA GLU A 109 -4.85 15.22 -4.16
C GLU A 109 -5.16 13.76 -4.54
N LYS A 110 -6.22 13.53 -5.32
CA LYS A 110 -6.51 12.20 -5.89
C LYS A 110 -5.39 11.72 -6.80
N GLN A 111 -4.88 12.61 -7.67
CA GLN A 111 -3.74 12.29 -8.53
C GLN A 111 -2.45 12.00 -7.74
N THR A 112 -2.28 12.65 -6.58
CA THR A 112 -1.17 12.35 -5.66
C THR A 112 -1.25 10.91 -5.14
N VAL A 113 -2.43 10.43 -4.75
CA VAL A 113 -2.62 9.03 -4.32
C VAL A 113 -2.27 8.06 -5.46
N LYS A 114 -2.76 8.33 -6.68
CA LYS A 114 -2.43 7.54 -7.87
C LYS A 114 -0.93 7.46 -8.13
N LEU A 115 -0.24 8.60 -8.10
CA LEU A 115 1.21 8.68 -8.33
C LEU A 115 1.97 7.84 -7.31
N LEU A 116 1.65 8.02 -6.02
CA LEU A 116 2.35 7.35 -4.94
C LEU A 116 2.04 5.85 -4.86
N LEU A 117 0.84 5.43 -5.23
CA LEU A 117 0.50 4.01 -5.36
C LEU A 117 1.29 3.37 -6.52
N ASN A 118 1.34 4.04 -7.68
CA ASN A 118 2.12 3.55 -8.82
C ASN A 118 3.61 3.48 -8.52
N HIS A 119 4.14 4.46 -7.79
CA HIS A 119 5.51 4.45 -7.31
C HIS A 119 5.84 3.19 -6.49
N LEU A 120 4.99 2.84 -5.49
CA LEU A 120 5.17 1.61 -4.71
C LEU A 120 5.14 0.35 -5.59
N LYS A 121 4.22 0.30 -6.57
CA LYS A 121 4.08 -0.83 -7.49
C LYS A 121 5.32 -1.04 -8.36
N ASN A 122 5.87 0.05 -8.88
CA ASN A 122 6.94 0.02 -9.88
C ASN A 122 8.33 -0.15 -9.26
N GLU A 123 8.64 0.60 -8.19
CA GLU A 123 10.00 0.67 -7.63
C GLU A 123 10.31 -0.47 -6.67
N TYR A 124 9.35 -0.83 -5.81
CA TYR A 124 9.57 -1.84 -4.77
C TYR A 124 8.99 -3.20 -5.13
N GLY A 125 8.66 -3.38 -6.42
CA GLY A 125 8.26 -4.66 -6.97
C GLY A 125 7.06 -5.27 -6.25
N PHE A 126 6.15 -4.43 -5.69
CA PHE A 126 4.95 -4.95 -5.03
C PHE A 126 4.28 -5.98 -5.92
N TRP A 127 4.28 -5.78 -7.25
CA TRP A 127 4.03 -6.82 -8.25
C TRP A 127 4.68 -6.46 -9.60
N LYS A 128 5.70 -7.17 -10.06
CA LYS A 128 5.77 -7.48 -11.50
C LYS A 128 4.91 -8.73 -11.69
N GLN A 129 3.70 -8.55 -12.23
CA GLN A 129 3.06 -9.69 -12.90
C GLN A 129 4.04 -10.12 -13.99
N VAL A 130 4.59 -11.32 -13.86
CA VAL A 130 5.23 -11.97 -14.99
C VAL A 130 4.09 -12.18 -15.97
N GLU A 131 4.04 -11.36 -17.03
CA GLU A 131 3.26 -11.70 -18.21
C GLU A 131 3.68 -13.11 -18.58
N ALA A 132 2.75 -14.06 -18.45
CA ALA A 132 2.92 -15.39 -19.00
C ALA A 132 2.99 -15.19 -20.52
N ASN A 133 4.20 -15.11 -21.04
CA ASN A 133 4.43 -15.30 -22.45
C ASN A 133 4.10 -16.77 -22.73
N ASP A 134 3.01 -16.99 -23.48
CA ASP A 134 2.64 -18.26 -24.09
C ASP A 134 3.79 -18.85 -24.93
#